data_AF-A0A060VQR6-F1
#
_entry.id   AF-A0A060VQR6-F1
#
_cell.length_a   1.000
_cell.length_b   1.000
_cell.length_c   1.000
_cell.angle_alpha   90.00
_cell.angle_beta   90.00
_cell.angle_gamma   90.00
#
_symmetry.space_group_name_H-M   'P 1'
#
loop_
_entity.id
_entity.type
_entity.pdbx_description
1 polymer ?
#
loop_
_entity_poly.entity_id
_entity_poly.type
_entity_poly.pdbx_seq_one_letter_code
_entity_poly.pdbx_strand_id
1 'polypeptide(L)'
;MFKLVGKETFNVGSAATKATINIDAVSGFAYEYTLEINGKSLKTYMENRSKVTNTWLLNLDGIDCRVVLEKDTMDIWCNGQKMETAGEFVEDGTETHFTLSDHDCCIKAVSSGKRRDGIIHTLLVDGTEIAETTE
;
A
#
# COMPACT_ATOMS: atom_id res chain seq x y z
N MET A 1 38.64 7.65 -12.66
CA MET A 1 38.02 8.08 -11.38
C MET A 1 36.54 7.76 -11.49
N PHE A 2 36.01 6.85 -10.67
CA PHE A 2 34.58 6.51 -10.69
C PHE A 2 33.79 7.70 -10.14
N LYS A 3 32.80 8.18 -10.90
CA LYS A 3 31.95 9.28 -10.48
C LYS A 3 30.85 8.72 -9.57
N LEU A 4 30.92 9.02 -8.28
CA LEU A 4 29.96 8.56 -7.27
C LEU A 4 28.66 9.39 -7.24
N VAL A 5 28.64 10.53 -7.94
CA VAL A 5 27.46 11.40 -8.08
C VAL A 5 26.80 11.22 -9.43
N GLY A 6 25.47 11.21 -9.46
CA GLY A 6 24.72 10.95 -10.67
C GLY A 6 23.29 10.54 -10.38
N LYS A 7 22.66 9.88 -11.34
CA LYS A 7 21.32 9.32 -11.19
C LYS A 7 21.21 8.00 -11.92
N GLU A 8 20.45 7.09 -11.33
CA GLU A 8 20.13 5.79 -11.92
C GLU A 8 18.61 5.67 -12.03
N THR A 9 18.13 5.28 -13.22
CA THR A 9 16.70 5.13 -13.50
C THR A 9 16.38 3.67 -13.79
N PHE A 10 15.34 3.16 -13.14
CA PHE A 10 14.88 1.78 -13.28
C PHE A 10 13.35 1.72 -13.20
N ASN A 11 12.79 0.55 -13.50
CA ASN A 11 11.36 0.31 -13.44
C ASN A 11 11.04 -0.64 -12.27
N VAL A 12 9.94 -0.36 -11.56
CA VAL A 12 9.50 -1.11 -10.38
C VAL A 12 8.17 -1.80 -10.64
N GLY A 13 8.10 -3.09 -10.29
CA GLY A 13 6.89 -3.90 -10.34
C GLY A 13 6.38 -4.21 -11.75
N SER A 14 5.25 -4.91 -11.82
CA SER A 14 4.58 -5.30 -13.07
C SER A 14 4.09 -4.11 -13.89
N ALA A 15 3.72 -3.01 -13.22
CA ALA A 15 3.33 -1.75 -13.86
C ALA A 15 4.51 -0.98 -14.47
N ALA A 16 5.74 -1.49 -14.36
CA ALA A 16 6.97 -0.84 -14.83
C ALA A 16 7.07 0.63 -14.38
N THR A 17 6.71 0.90 -13.12
CA THR A 17 6.68 2.26 -12.58
C THR A 17 8.08 2.85 -12.58
N LYS A 18 8.27 4.01 -13.20
CA LYS A 18 9.58 4.65 -13.32
C LYS A 18 10.05 5.15 -11.95
N ALA A 19 11.22 4.70 -11.54
CA ALA A 19 11.92 5.14 -10.33
C ALA A 19 13.29 5.71 -10.70
N THR A 20 13.71 6.76 -10.00
CA THR A 20 15.05 7.34 -10.16
C THR A 20 15.70 7.52 -8.79
N ILE A 21 16.89 6.96 -8.61
CA ILE A 21 17.75 7.28 -7.46
C ILE A 21 18.70 8.38 -7.90
N ASN A 22 18.67 9.53 -7.23
CA ASN A 22 19.64 10.61 -7.37
C ASN A 22 20.67 10.50 -6.24
N ILE A 23 21.95 10.68 -6.58
CA ILE A 23 23.08 10.65 -5.65
C ILE A 23 23.82 11.98 -5.75
N ASP A 24 23.67 12.79 -4.71
CA ASP A 24 24.21 14.15 -4.64
C ASP A 24 25.31 14.22 -3.58
N ALA A 25 26.40 14.94 -3.88
CA ALA A 25 27.44 15.21 -2.89
C ALA A 25 26.97 16.31 -1.94
N VAL A 26 27.12 16.08 -0.65
CA VAL A 26 26.82 17.05 0.41
C VAL A 26 28.08 17.40 1.19
N SER A 27 27.97 18.32 2.16
CA SER A 27 29.12 18.77 2.96
C SER A 27 29.74 17.61 3.76
N GLY A 28 31.04 17.72 4.06
CA GLY A 28 31.72 16.76 4.93
C GLY A 28 32.07 15.42 4.28
N PHE A 29 32.28 15.37 2.95
CA PHE A 29 32.56 14.12 2.23
C PHE A 29 31.45 13.06 2.35
N ALA A 30 30.20 13.51 2.45
CA ALA A 30 29.03 12.65 2.51
C ALA A 30 28.19 12.75 1.22
N TYR A 31 27.25 11.81 1.07
CA TYR A 31 26.34 11.72 -0.07
C TYR A 31 24.91 11.63 0.43
N GLU A 32 23.99 12.29 -0.27
CA GLU A 32 22.56 12.18 -0.08
C GLU A 32 21.96 11.33 -1.20
N TYR A 33 20.98 10.50 -0.84
CA TYR A 33 20.26 9.64 -1.76
C TYR A 33 18.79 10.01 -1.75
N THR A 34 18.27 10.40 -2.90
CA THR A 34 16.85 10.72 -3.06
C THR A 34 16.21 9.75 -4.03
N LEU A 35 15.11 9.12 -3.62
CA LEU A 35 14.27 8.31 -4.50
C LEU A 35 13.11 9.16 -5.04
N GLU A 36 12.99 9.20 -6.36
CA GLU A 36 11.85 9.75 -7.07
C GLU A 36 11.05 8.65 -7.76
N ILE A 37 9.72 8.69 -7.61
CA ILE A 37 8.78 7.80 -8.27
C ILE A 37 7.91 8.63 -9.22
N ASN A 38 7.96 8.33 -10.53
CA ASN A 38 7.32 9.11 -11.58
C ASN A 38 7.63 10.63 -11.49
N GLY A 39 8.86 10.97 -11.13
CA GLY A 39 9.34 12.36 -10.98
C GLY A 39 8.80 13.10 -9.74
N LYS A 40 8.18 12.40 -8.79
CA LYS A 40 7.79 12.93 -7.48
C LYS A 40 8.70 12.36 -6.40
N SER A 41 9.00 13.12 -5.35
CA SER A 41 9.73 12.60 -4.20
C SER A 41 8.99 11.41 -3.56
N LEU A 42 9.74 10.50 -2.95
CA LEU A 42 9.17 9.37 -2.21
C LEU A 42 8.10 9.81 -1.20
N LYS A 43 8.37 10.87 -0.43
CA LYS A 43 7.42 11.44 0.53
C LYS A 43 6.10 11.82 -0.13
N THR A 44 6.14 12.63 -1.20
CA THR A 44 4.93 13.04 -1.92
C THR A 44 4.23 11.86 -2.58
N TYR A 45 4.97 10.84 -3.02
CA TYR A 45 4.39 9.61 -3.55
C TYR A 45 3.59 8.86 -2.47
N MET A 46 4.19 8.63 -1.29
CA MET A 46 3.55 7.95 -0.16
C MET A 46 2.30 8.70 0.34
N GLU A 47 2.39 10.03 0.51
CA GLU A 47 1.25 10.88 0.90
C GLU A 47 0.08 10.84 -0.10
N ASN A 48 0.36 10.64 -1.39
CA ASN A 48 -0.69 10.50 -2.38
C ASN A 48 -1.27 9.08 -2.39
N ARG A 49 -0.43 8.06 -2.16
CA ARG A 49 -0.87 6.66 -2.13
C ARG A 49 -1.81 6.41 -0.93
N SER A 50 -1.49 6.92 0.26
CA SER A 50 -2.34 6.77 1.47
C SER A 50 -3.75 7.36 1.31
N LYS A 51 -3.94 8.33 0.41
CA LYS A 51 -5.28 8.88 0.11
C LYS A 51 -6.14 7.90 -0.67
N VAL A 52 -5.53 7.14 -1.59
CA VAL A 52 -6.23 6.28 -2.55
C VAL A 52 -6.19 4.80 -2.18
N THR A 53 -5.39 4.42 -1.19
CA THR A 53 -5.32 3.04 -0.69
C THR A 53 -5.41 2.96 0.83
N ASN A 54 -5.87 1.84 1.35
CA ASN A 54 -5.61 1.41 2.73
C ASN A 54 -4.60 0.25 2.69
N THR A 55 -3.67 0.17 3.64
CA THR A 55 -2.62 -0.85 3.66
C THR A 55 -2.50 -1.51 5.03
N TRP A 56 -2.36 -2.83 5.05
CA TRP A 56 -2.12 -3.61 6.25
C TRP A 56 -0.89 -4.48 6.07
N LEU A 57 -0.03 -4.47 7.09
CA LEU A 57 1.12 -5.36 7.22
C LEU A 57 0.83 -6.35 8.34
N LEU A 58 0.87 -7.63 8.02
CA LEU A 58 0.57 -8.71 8.94
C LEU A 58 1.47 -9.91 8.65
N ASN A 59 1.70 -10.73 9.67
CA ASN A 59 2.40 -12.00 9.53
C ASN A 59 1.39 -13.12 9.72
N LEU A 60 1.22 -13.97 8.71
CA LEU A 60 0.34 -15.13 8.74
C LEU A 60 1.19 -16.38 8.56
N ASP A 61 1.17 -17.28 9.54
CA ASP A 61 1.95 -18.52 9.56
C ASP A 61 3.45 -18.34 9.29
N GLY A 62 4.03 -17.24 9.77
CA GLY A 62 5.44 -16.91 9.55
C GLY A 62 5.74 -16.24 8.21
N ILE A 63 4.72 -15.96 7.39
CA ILE A 63 4.83 -15.28 6.10
C ILE A 63 4.38 -13.83 6.26
N ASP A 64 5.24 -12.90 5.89
CA ASP A 64 4.89 -11.48 5.83
C ASP A 64 3.98 -11.19 4.64
N CYS A 65 2.83 -10.61 4.93
CA CYS A 65 1.79 -10.25 3.98
C CYS A 65 1.55 -8.75 4.01
N ARG A 66 1.52 -8.14 2.83
CA ARG A 66 1.05 -6.76 2.62
C ARG A 66 -0.25 -6.79 1.85
N VAL A 67 -1.35 -6.54 2.55
CA VAL A 67 -2.68 -6.39 1.98
C VAL A 67 -2.92 -4.91 1.65
N VAL A 68 -3.38 -4.63 0.44
CA VAL A 68 -3.68 -3.27 -0.04
C VAL A 68 -5.06 -3.26 -0.64
N LEU A 69 -5.91 -2.35 -0.15
CA LEU A 69 -7.19 -2.01 -0.78
C LEU A 69 -7.02 -0.77 -1.64
N GLU A 70 -7.37 -0.84 -2.92
CA GLU A 70 -7.53 0.35 -3.76
C GLU A 70 -8.95 0.89 -3.63
N LYS A 71 -9.12 2.08 -3.04
CA LYS A 71 -10.43 2.62 -2.62
C LYS A 71 -11.38 2.95 -3.78
N ASP A 72 -10.85 3.17 -4.98
CA ASP A 72 -11.63 3.56 -6.16
C ASP A 72 -12.17 2.32 -6.90
N THR A 73 -11.31 1.33 -7.12
CA THR A 73 -11.66 0.09 -7.82
C THR A 73 -12.22 -0.98 -6.88
N MET A 74 -12.01 -0.82 -5.56
CA MET A 74 -12.23 -1.83 -4.52
C MET A 74 -11.40 -3.11 -4.73
N ASP A 75 -10.34 -3.04 -5.54
CA ASP A 75 -9.44 -4.16 -5.76
C ASP A 75 -8.60 -4.42 -4.51
N ILE A 76 -8.53 -5.69 -4.12
CA ILE A 76 -7.67 -6.16 -3.03
C ILE A 76 -6.42 -6.80 -3.63
N TRP A 77 -5.26 -6.41 -3.11
CA TRP A 77 -3.97 -6.94 -3.50
C TRP A 77 -3.26 -7.52 -2.28
N CYS A 78 -2.62 -8.68 -2.43
CA CYS A 78 -1.69 -9.22 -1.45
C CYS A 78 -0.31 -9.40 -2.10
N ASN A 79 0.73 -8.81 -1.50
CA ASN A 79 2.12 -8.94 -1.98
C ASN A 79 2.30 -8.61 -3.49
N GLY A 80 1.47 -7.70 -4.02
CA GLY A 80 1.51 -7.28 -5.42
C GLY A 80 0.72 -8.16 -6.39
N GLN A 81 -0.01 -9.17 -5.89
CA GLN A 81 -0.94 -9.99 -6.67
C GLN A 81 -2.39 -9.59 -6.35
N LYS A 82 -3.21 -9.45 -7.38
CA LYS A 82 -4.64 -9.15 -7.22
C LYS A 82 -5.34 -10.39 -6.68
N MET A 83 -6.17 -10.21 -5.66
CA MET A 83 -6.92 -11.28 -5.02
C MET A 83 -8.25 -11.51 -5.75
N GLU A 84 -8.70 -12.76 -5.76
CA GLU A 84 -10.09 -13.08 -6.06
C GLU A 84 -10.95 -12.73 -4.84
N THR A 85 -12.07 -12.05 -5.07
CA THR A 85 -12.91 -11.51 -4.00
C THR A 85 -14.39 -11.81 -4.21
N ALA A 86 -15.14 -11.87 -3.11
CA ALA A 86 -16.60 -11.96 -3.11
C ALA A 86 -17.19 -10.83 -2.25
N GLY A 87 -18.04 -10.00 -2.85
CA GLY A 87 -18.71 -8.90 -2.17
C GLY A 87 -20.06 -9.31 -1.58
N GLU A 88 -20.34 -8.88 -0.36
CA GLU A 88 -21.61 -9.04 0.34
C GLU A 88 -22.11 -7.69 0.88
N PHE A 89 -23.41 -7.43 0.76
CA PHE A 89 -24.05 -6.28 1.40
C PHE A 89 -24.57 -6.69 2.78
N VAL A 90 -24.13 -5.98 3.81
CA VAL A 90 -24.54 -6.20 5.20
C VAL A 90 -25.32 -4.98 5.73
N GLU A 91 -25.89 -5.10 6.92
CA GLU A 91 -26.77 -4.06 7.48
C GLU A 91 -26.08 -2.69 7.63
N ASP A 92 -24.77 -2.68 7.95
CA ASP A 92 -23.98 -1.50 8.24
C ASP A 92 -22.99 -1.10 7.14
N GLY A 93 -22.96 -1.81 6.01
CA GLY A 93 -22.00 -1.54 4.95
C GLY A 93 -21.84 -2.66 3.92
N THR A 94 -20.61 -2.86 3.47
CA THR A 94 -20.25 -3.96 2.58
C THR A 94 -19.09 -4.74 3.14
N GLU A 95 -19.10 -6.05 2.93
CA GLU A 95 -18.01 -6.95 3.23
C GLU A 95 -17.39 -7.44 1.92
N THR A 96 -16.07 -7.43 1.82
CA THR A 96 -15.35 -8.01 0.68
C THR A 96 -14.47 -9.14 1.19
N HIS A 97 -14.88 -10.37 0.91
CA HIS A 97 -14.24 -11.58 1.37
C HIS A 97 -13.16 -12.05 0.39
N PHE A 98 -12.08 -12.59 0.93
CA PHE A 98 -10.98 -13.21 0.20
C PHE A 98 -10.23 -14.17 1.12
N THR A 99 -9.41 -15.05 0.56
CA THR A 99 -8.62 -16.01 1.34
C THR A 99 -7.12 -15.73 1.21
N LEU A 100 -6.40 -15.90 2.31
CA LEU A 100 -4.93 -15.88 2.34
C LEU A 100 -4.46 -17.20 2.94
N SER A 101 -3.92 -18.08 2.10
CA SER A 101 -3.64 -19.47 2.48
C SER A 101 -4.91 -20.14 3.05
N ASP A 102 -4.89 -20.55 4.32
CA ASP A 102 -6.01 -21.19 5.02
C ASP A 102 -6.79 -20.21 5.93
N HIS A 103 -6.52 -18.90 5.83
CA HIS A 103 -7.18 -17.86 6.63
C HIS A 103 -8.31 -17.17 5.87
N ASP A 104 -9.44 -17.00 6.57
CA ASP A 104 -10.59 -16.27 6.07
C ASP A 104 -10.38 -14.78 6.34
N CYS A 105 -10.31 -13.99 5.27
CA CYS A 105 -10.11 -12.55 5.34
C CYS A 105 -11.35 -11.80 4.85
N CYS A 106 -11.63 -10.67 5.47
CA CYS A 106 -12.68 -9.76 5.03
C CYS A 106 -12.25 -8.31 5.22
N ILE A 107 -12.50 -7.48 4.22
CA ILE A 107 -12.50 -6.02 4.40
C ILE A 107 -13.94 -5.55 4.55
N LYS A 108 -14.25 -4.98 5.71
CA LYS A 108 -15.52 -4.28 5.95
C LYS A 108 -15.38 -2.82 5.58
N ALA A 109 -16.35 -2.32 4.82
CA ALA A 109 -16.47 -0.91 4.47
C ALA A 109 -17.74 -0.35 5.11
N VAL A 110 -17.56 0.51 6.12
CA VAL A 110 -18.66 1.09 6.89
C VAL A 110 -18.67 2.60 6.71
N SER A 111 -19.86 3.17 6.48
CA SER A 111 -20.00 4.63 6.45
C SER A 111 -19.72 5.20 7.84
N SER A 112 -18.79 6.14 7.95
CA SER A 112 -18.50 6.82 9.22
C SER A 112 -19.67 7.67 9.75
N GLY A 113 -20.73 7.86 8.97
CA GLY A 113 -21.83 8.77 9.26
C GLY A 113 -21.44 10.26 9.24
N LYS A 114 -20.14 10.56 9.10
CA LYS A 114 -19.59 11.92 9.07
C LYS A 114 -19.11 12.23 7.66
N ARG A 115 -19.63 13.31 7.09
CA ARG A 115 -19.30 13.74 5.72
C ARG A 115 -17.80 13.95 5.46
N ARG A 116 -17.01 14.25 6.49
CA ARG A 116 -15.55 14.45 6.39
C ARG A 116 -14.73 13.16 6.43
N ASP A 117 -15.19 12.16 7.18
CA ASP A 117 -14.39 10.97 7.47
C ASP A 117 -14.66 9.85 6.45
N GLY A 118 -15.76 9.95 5.70
CA GLY A 118 -16.03 9.10 4.54
C GLY A 118 -16.33 7.66 4.92
N ILE A 119 -15.85 6.72 4.10
CA ILE A 119 -15.98 5.28 4.33
C ILE A 119 -14.72 4.80 5.08
N ILE A 120 -14.94 4.08 6.18
CA ILE A 120 -13.88 3.45 6.97
C ILE A 120 -13.75 2.01 6.49
N HIS A 121 -12.52 1.59 6.20
CA HIS A 121 -12.20 0.24 5.80
C HIS A 121 -11.44 -0.46 6.93
N THR A 122 -11.91 -1.63 7.33
CA THR A 122 -11.33 -2.44 8.39
C THR A 122 -11.03 -3.83 7.85
N LEU A 123 -9.78 -4.28 7.96
CA LEU A 123 -9.39 -5.64 7.64
C LEU A 123 -9.60 -6.54 8.85
N LEU A 124 -10.26 -7.69 8.63
CA LEU A 124 -10.36 -8.78 9.57
C LEU A 124 -9.70 -10.03 9.00
N VAL A 125 -8.99 -10.77 9.86
CA VAL A 125 -8.44 -12.09 9.58
C VAL A 125 -8.93 -13.04 10.67
N ASP A 126 -9.63 -14.11 10.28
CA ASP A 126 -10.28 -15.06 11.20
C ASP A 126 -11.13 -14.36 12.28
N GLY A 127 -11.82 -13.28 11.87
CA GLY A 127 -12.65 -12.45 12.75
C GLY A 127 -11.88 -11.47 13.65
N THR A 128 -10.55 -11.44 13.58
CA THR A 128 -9.71 -10.51 14.34
C THR A 128 -9.34 -9.30 13.49
N GLU A 129 -9.60 -8.09 14.01
CA GLU A 129 -9.26 -6.84 13.34
C GLU A 129 -7.75 -6.62 13.27
N ILE A 130 -7.27 -6.20 12.09
CA ILE A 130 -5.88 -5.86 11.82
C ILE A 130 -5.74 -4.33 11.72
N ALA A 131 -4.81 -3.78 12.48
CA ALA A 131 -4.53 -2.35 12.47
C ALA A 131 -4.00 -1.90 11.10
N GLU A 132 -4.55 -0.81 10.57
CA GLU A 132 -4.04 -0.19 9.35
C GLU A 132 -2.61 0.33 9.59
N THR A 133 -1.74 0.14 8.60
CA THR A 133 -0.40 0.71 8.59
C THR A 133 -0.49 2.18 8.20
N THR A 134 -0.16 3.06 9.15
CA THR A 134 0.05 4.48 8.90
C THR A 134 1.52 4.72 8.57
N GLU A 135 1.82 5.13 7.34
CA GLU A 135 3.14 5.62 6.93
C GLU A 135 3.37 7.10 7.31
#